data_AF-A0A3B9X4F6-F1
#
_entry.id   AF-A0A3B9X4F6-F1
#
_cell.length_a   1.000
_cell.length_b   1.000
_cell.length_c   1.000
_cell.angle_alpha   90.00
_cell.angle_beta   90.00
_cell.angle_gamma   90.00
#
_symmetry.space_group_name_H-M   'P 1'
#
loop_
_entity.id
_entity.type
_entity.pdbx_description
1 polymer ?
#
loop_
_entity_poly.entity_id
_entity_poly.type
_entity_poly.pdbx_seq_one_letter_code
_entity_poly.pdbx_strand_id
1 'polypeptide(L)' 'MTKPTHPHYQYASGWNAMLPERIATPSLSADMAVDTAIIGAGYTGISAAKRMHELAPSDEIAIIDSSEIGEGNPGRNS' A
#
# COMPACT_ATOMS: atom_id res chain seq x y z
N MET A 1 12.41 -16.41 -18.79
CA MET A 1 12.05 -15.08 -18.24
C MET A 1 11.09 -15.29 -17.10
N THR A 2 11.44 -14.84 -15.89
CA THR A 2 10.56 -14.89 -14.72
C THR A 2 9.34 -14.00 -14.97
N LYS A 3 8.14 -14.57 -14.80
CA LYS A 3 6.87 -13.85 -14.93
C LYS A 3 6.81 -12.77 -13.85
N PRO A 4 6.36 -11.53 -14.17
CA PRO A 4 6.09 -10.54 -13.13
C PRO A 4 5.13 -11.11 -12.10
N THR A 5 5.47 -10.98 -10.82
CA THR A 5 4.64 -11.45 -9.70
C THR A 5 3.68 -10.38 -9.18
N HIS A 6 3.82 -9.14 -9.66
CA HIS A 6 3.01 -7.99 -9.29
C HIS A 6 2.81 -7.06 -10.50
N PRO A 7 1.84 -6.12 -10.43
CA PRO A 7 1.63 -5.14 -11.49
C PRO A 7 2.88 -4.30 -11.74
N HIS A 8 3.23 -4.13 -13.01
CA HIS A 8 4.26 -3.19 -13.45
C HIS A 8 3.59 -2.10 -14.29
N TYR A 9 3.34 -0.94 -13.67
CA TYR A 9 2.70 0.18 -14.35
C TYR A 9 3.68 0.82 -15.35
N GLN A 10 3.24 1.01 -16.59
CA GLN A 10 4.07 1.66 -17.62
C GLN A 10 4.25 3.16 -17.38
N TYR A 11 3.28 3.78 -16.68
CA TYR A 11 3.27 5.20 -16.34
C TYR A 11 2.87 5.37 -14.89
N ALA A 12 3.43 6.37 -14.22
CA ALA A 12 3.00 6.77 -12.88
C ALA A 12 1.50 7.16 -12.88
N SER A 13 0.84 7.10 -11.73
CA SER A 13 -0.49 7.68 -11.61
C SER A 13 -0.42 9.20 -11.82
N GLY A 14 -1.46 9.78 -12.43
CA GLY A 14 -1.47 11.23 -12.73
C GLY A 14 -1.27 12.07 -11.47
N TRP A 15 -1.89 11.66 -10.36
CA TRP A 15 -1.74 12.33 -9.07
C TRP A 15 -0.31 12.23 -8.51
N ASN A 16 0.31 11.04 -8.50
CA ASN A 16 1.69 10.90 -8.02
C ASN A 16 2.69 11.64 -8.93
N ALA A 17 2.42 11.72 -10.23
CA ALA A 17 3.25 12.45 -11.18
C ALA A 17 3.13 13.98 -11.07
N MET A 18 1.98 14.50 -10.63
CA MET A 18 1.69 15.94 -10.57
C MET A 18 1.97 16.58 -9.20
N LEU A 19 1.88 15.80 -8.12
CA LEU A 19 2.12 16.28 -6.77
C LEU A 19 3.63 16.31 -6.47
N PRO A 20 4.07 17.02 -5.40
CA PRO A 20 5.45 16.95 -4.96
C PRO A 20 5.92 15.51 -4.76
N GLU A 21 7.19 15.26 -5.05
CA GLU A 21 7.80 13.93 -4.92
C GLU A 21 7.54 13.35 -3.53
N ARG A 22 6.97 12.14 -3.51
CA ARG A 22 6.67 11.41 -2.27
C ARG A 22 7.83 10.47 -1.98
N ILE A 23 8.21 10.37 -0.71
CA ILE A 23 9.15 9.34 -0.27
C ILE A 23 8.35 8.05 -0.09
N ALA A 24 8.58 7.09 -0.98
CA ALA A 24 7.99 5.77 -0.86
C ALA A 24 8.43 5.10 0.45
N THR A 25 7.49 4.38 1.09
CA THR A 25 7.84 3.48 2.20
C THR A 25 8.77 2.39 1.69
N PRO A 26 9.82 2.02 2.44
CA PRO A 26 10.75 0.99 2.01
C PRO A 26 10.03 -0.36 1.85
N SER A 27 10.52 -1.18 0.92
CA SER A 27 10.07 -2.56 0.80
C SER A 27 10.36 -3.34 2.08
N LEU A 28 9.46 -4.27 2.44
CA LEU A 28 9.67 -5.18 3.55
C LEU A 28 10.91 -6.05 3.27
N SER A 29 11.95 -5.91 4.09
CA SER A 29 13.25 -6.57 3.89
C SER A 29 13.54 -7.69 4.89
N ALA A 30 12.66 -7.88 5.86
CA ALA A 30 12.79 -8.88 6.92
C ALA A 30 11.41 -9.37 7.36
N ASP A 31 11.37 -10.49 8.05
CA ASP A 31 10.14 -11.00 8.66
C ASP A 31 9.63 -10.01 9.71
N MET A 32 8.31 -9.83 9.74
CA MET A 32 7.63 -8.91 10.64
C MET A 32 6.45 -9.65 11.28
N ALA A 33 6.38 -9.59 12.60
CA ALA A 33 5.24 -10.05 13.37
C ALA A 33 4.43 -8.83 13.81
N VAL A 34 3.12 -8.88 13.60
CA VAL A 34 2.15 -7.85 13.97
C VAL A 34 0.85 -8.52 14.38
N ASP A 35 0.01 -7.82 15.15
CA ASP A 35 -1.31 -8.32 15.54
C ASP A 35 -2.22 -8.44 14.31
N THR A 36 -2.11 -7.50 13.37
CA THR A 36 -2.87 -7.52 12.11
C THR A 36 -2.01 -7.17 10.90
N ALA A 37 -1.95 -8.09 9.93
CA ALA A 37 -1.36 -7.86 8.61
C ALA A 37 -2.46 -7.65 7.55
N ILE A 38 -2.37 -6.56 6.80
CA ILE A 38 -3.32 -6.19 5.73
C ILE A 38 -2.59 -6.23 4.39
N ILE A 39 -3.10 -7.04 3.46
CA ILE A 39 -2.55 -7.18 2.11
C ILE A 39 -3.35 -6.30 1.14
N GLY A 40 -2.69 -5.27 0.60
CA GLY A 40 -3.23 -4.29 -0.34
C GLY A 40 -3.56 -2.95 0.33
N ALA A 41 -2.87 -1.89 -0.07
CA ALA A 41 -3.03 -0.52 0.42
C ALA A 41 -4.00 0.31 -0.44
N GLY A 42 -5.07 -0.31 -0.93
CA GLY A 42 -6.19 0.37 -1.57
C GLY A 42 -7.20 0.93 -0.55
N TYR A 43 -8.33 1.45 -1.05
CA TYR A 43 -9.40 1.99 -0.19
C TYR A 43 -9.85 1.01 0.89
N THR A 44 -10.05 -0.26 0.53
CA THR A 44 -10.50 -1.30 1.47
C THR A 44 -9.46 -1.57 2.56
N GLY A 45 -8.18 -1.75 2.19
CA GLY A 45 -7.12 -2.05 3.15
C GLY A 45 -6.86 -0.90 4.11
N ILE A 46 -6.81 0.33 3.61
CA ILE A 46 -6.63 1.53 4.46
C ILE A 46 -7.85 1.73 5.37
N SER A 47 -9.07 1.53 4.86
CA SER A 47 -10.28 1.64 5.68
C SER A 47 -10.35 0.56 6.75
N ALA A 48 -9.91 -0.67 6.44
CA ALA A 48 -9.80 -1.75 7.40
C ALA A 48 -8.78 -1.42 8.48
N ALA A 49 -7.58 -0.95 8.11
CA ALA A 49 -6.55 -0.54 9.05
C ALA A 49 -7.05 0.54 10.01
N LYS A 50 -7.71 1.56 9.47
CA LYS A 50 -8.33 2.62 10.27
C LYS A 50 -9.36 2.05 11.25
N ARG A 51 -10.26 1.19 10.78
CA ARG A 51 -11.31 0.59 11.62
C ARG A 51 -10.73 -0.32 12.70
N MET A 52 -9.69 -1.07 12.39
CA MET A 52 -8.99 -1.91 13.37
C MET A 52 -8.35 -1.05 14.46
N HIS A 53 -7.63 0.02 14.07
CA HIS A 53 -7.03 0.93 15.05
C HIS A 53 -8.06 1.62 15.96
N GLU A 54 -9.26 1.93 15.45
CA GLU A 54 -10.36 2.44 16.29
C GLU A 54 -10.86 1.43 17.32
N LEU A 55 -10.88 0.14 16.97
CA LEU A 55 -11.39 -0.94 17.82
C LEU A 55 -10.34 -1.46 18.82
N ALA A 56 -9.08 -1.48 18.41
CA ALA A 56 -7.94 -1.94 19.19
C ALA A 56 -6.75 -0.98 18.99
N PRO A 57 -6.72 0.16 19.73
CA PRO A 57 -5.70 1.19 19.52
C PRO A 57 -4.27 0.75 19.85
N SER A 58 -4.11 -0.34 20.61
CA SER A 58 -2.83 -0.91 21.00
C SER A 58 -2.25 -1.90 19.98
N ASP A 59 -3.06 -2.38 19.04
CA ASP A 59 -2.64 -3.42 18.10
C ASP A 59 -1.64 -2.84 17.10
N GLU A 60 -0.57 -3.58 16.86
CA GLU A 60 0.35 -3.29 15.76
C GLU A 60 -0.30 -3.73 14.45
N ILE A 61 -0.44 -2.79 13.51
CA ILE A 61 -1.06 -3.01 12.21
C ILE A 61 -0.04 -2.73 11.12
N ALA A 62 0.26 -3.73 10.28
CA ALA A 62 1.05 -3.55 9.06
C ALA A 62 0.16 -3.62 7.82
N ILE A 63 0.33 -2.65 6.90
CA ILE A 63 -0.25 -2.69 5.56
C ILE A 63 0.89 -2.91 4.57
N ILE A 64 0.77 -3.89 3.69
CA ILE A 64 1.73 -4.15 2.62
C ILE A 64 1.03 -4.08 1.26
N ASP A 65 1.67 -3.44 0.30
CA ASP A 65 1.24 -3.43 -1.10
C ASP A 65 2.39 -3.89 -2.00
N SER A 66 2.02 -4.38 -3.18
CA SER A 66 2.93 -4.88 -4.21
C SER A 66 3.58 -3.77 -5.03
N SER A 67 3.08 -2.53 -4.94
CA SER A 67 3.62 -1.34 -5.57
C SER A 67 3.56 -0.13 -4.62
N GLU A 68 4.09 1.00 -5.03
CA GLU A 68 3.93 2.25 -4.28
C GLU A 68 2.44 2.61 -4.08
N ILE A 69 2.10 3.06 -2.87
CA ILE A 69 0.72 3.40 -2.50
C ILE A 69 0.24 4.59 -3.33
N GLY A 70 -0.84 4.38 -4.08
CA GLY A 70 -1.41 5.37 -5.01
C GLY A 70 -1.06 5.11 -6.47
N GLU A 71 -0.24 4.10 -6.78
CA GLU A 71 0.04 3.69 -8.16
C GLU A 71 -1.02 2.73 -8.74
N GLY A 72 -1.81 2.05 -7.90
CA GLY A 72 -2.84 1.12 -8.33
C GLY A 72 -4.17 1.78 -8.75
N ASN A 73 -5.15 0.96 -9.12
CA ASN A 73 -6.47 1.42 -9.58
C ASN A 73 -7.10 2.50 -8.68
N PRO A 74 -7.05 2.41 -7.33
CA PRO A 74 -7.60 3.46 -6.47
C PRO A 74 -6.93 4.84 -6.59
N GLY A 75 -5.67 4.92 -7.03
CA GLY A 75 -4.96 6.18 -7.25
C GLY A 75 -4.94 6.64 -8.71
N ARG A 76 -5.54 5.85 -9.62
CA ARG A 76 -5.71 6.15 -11.05
C ARG A 76 -7.15 6.49 -11.42
N ASN A 77 -7.95 6.90 -10.45
CA ASN A 77 -9.31 7.38 -10.68
C ASN A 77 -9.27 8.77 -11.34
N SER A 78 -8.98 8.79 -12.63
CA SER A 78 -9.12 9.92 -13.54
C SER A 78 -9.96 9.52 -14.73
#